data_AF-A0A3B0VQ18-F1
#
_entry.id   AF-A0A3B0VQ18-F1
#
_cell.length_a   1.000
_cell.length_b   1.000
_cell.length_c   1.000
_cell.angle_alpha   90.00
_cell.angle_beta   90.00
_cell.angle_gamma   90.00
#
_symmetry.space_group_name_H-M   'P 1'
#
loop_
_entity.id
_entity.type
_entity.pdbx_description
1 polymer ?
#
loop_
_entity_poly.entity_id
_entity_poly.type
_entity_poly.pdbx_seq_one_letter_code
_entity_poly.pdbx_strand_id
1 'polypeptide(L)'
;MKASVVSGFEILLRDHHKRIINSPIANRRVGLVSNASGVTRDLGSNVIALQQAADVELAALFGPEHGFAGAIADGTAVANTTNATLPIYSLYGSRSSEGADSFRPTAEMLTGLDVLIFDIQPVGARFYTYLTTLLYVMQTVAEHNLPLIVCDRPNPIGGEIIEGPILDESFSSFVGCGALPIRHGLTIGEAARLFNEVWQTNCDLTVIGCEGWRRGMFFDETGLPWVAPSPNMPKWETAVLYP
;
A
#
# COMPACT_ATOMS: atom_id res chain seq x y z
N MET A 1 -27.88 7.14 -4.65
CA MET A 1 -26.83 7.82 -3.86
C MET A 1 -25.60 6.93 -3.93
N LYS A 2 -24.43 7.47 -4.29
CA LYS A 2 -23.17 6.70 -4.18
C LYS A 2 -22.98 6.26 -2.73
N ALA A 3 -22.41 5.09 -2.51
CA ALA A 3 -22.02 4.70 -1.16
C ALA A 3 -21.00 5.71 -0.61
N SER A 4 -20.93 5.85 0.71
CA SER A 4 -19.93 6.68 1.36
C SER A 4 -18.86 5.77 1.95
N VAL A 5 -18.04 5.15 1.09
CA VAL A 5 -16.94 4.27 1.53
C VAL A 5 -15.86 5.11 2.20
N VAL A 6 -15.45 4.74 3.41
CA VAL A 6 -14.34 5.40 4.12
C VAL A 6 -13.11 4.51 4.01
N SER A 7 -12.00 5.08 3.56
CA SER A 7 -10.72 4.35 3.42
C SER A 7 -10.15 3.95 4.77
N GLY A 8 -9.32 2.92 4.81
CA GLY A 8 -8.62 2.50 6.02
C GLY A 8 -7.77 3.62 6.62
N PHE A 9 -7.15 4.45 5.78
CA PHE A 9 -6.34 5.58 6.23
C PHE A 9 -7.18 6.66 6.95
N GLU A 10 -8.35 7.00 6.41
CA GLU A 10 -9.26 7.95 7.06
C GLU A 10 -9.80 7.40 8.38
N ILE A 11 -10.04 6.09 8.48
CA ILE A 11 -10.44 5.44 9.74
C ILE A 11 -9.30 5.51 10.76
N LEU A 12 -8.06 5.20 10.36
CA LEU A 12 -6.88 5.30 11.22
C LEU A 12 -6.73 6.72 11.81
N LEU A 13 -6.79 7.75 10.97
CA LEU A 13 -6.70 9.15 11.41
C LEU A 13 -7.87 9.55 12.31
N ARG A 14 -9.10 9.18 11.93
CA ARG A 14 -10.31 9.47 12.71
C ARG A 14 -10.22 8.87 14.11
N ASP A 15 -9.80 7.61 14.21
CA ASP A 15 -9.76 6.88 15.47
C ASP A 15 -8.60 7.37 16.35
N HIS A 16 -7.47 7.73 15.73
CA HIS A 16 -6.36 8.42 16.39
C HIS A 16 -6.80 9.77 16.98
N HIS A 17 -7.45 10.64 16.20
CA HIS A 17 -7.92 11.95 16.68
C HIS A 17 -8.97 11.85 17.80
N LYS A 18 -9.81 10.82 17.76
CA LYS A 18 -10.79 10.55 18.82
C LYS A 18 -10.15 10.04 20.12
N ARG A 19 -8.83 9.81 20.13
CA ARG A 19 -8.09 9.20 21.26
C ARG A 19 -8.76 7.91 21.73
N ILE A 20 -9.30 7.13 20.79
CA ILE A 20 -9.81 5.80 21.12
C ILE A 20 -8.62 5.04 21.73
N ILE A 21 -8.83 4.49 22.92
CA ILE A 21 -7.79 3.88 23.77
C ILE A 21 -6.93 2.94 22.89
N ASN A 22 -5.62 3.19 22.85
CA ASN A 22 -4.58 2.46 22.10
C ASN A 22 -4.52 2.69 20.57
N SER A 23 -4.62 3.94 20.11
CA SER A 23 -4.23 4.29 18.72
C SER A 23 -2.86 3.69 18.36
N PRO A 24 -2.74 2.90 17.27
CA PRO A 24 -1.51 2.17 16.96
C PRO A 24 -0.36 3.09 16.50
N ILE A 25 -0.65 4.36 16.22
CA ILE A 25 0.33 5.37 15.79
C ILE A 25 0.62 6.45 16.85
N ALA A 26 -0.02 6.40 18.02
CA ALA A 26 0.16 7.45 19.03
C ALA A 26 1.51 7.33 19.75
N ASN A 27 2.23 8.44 19.86
CA ASN A 27 3.62 8.55 20.34
C ASN A 27 4.58 7.62 19.58
N ARG A 28 4.38 7.47 18.27
CA ARG A 28 5.19 6.60 17.41
C ARG A 28 5.93 7.40 16.35
N ARG A 29 7.13 6.93 16.04
CA ARG A 29 7.92 7.33 14.89
C ARG A 29 7.56 6.44 13.70
N VAL A 30 6.88 7.02 12.73
CA VAL A 30 6.17 6.29 11.67
C VAL A 30 6.92 6.39 10.34
N GLY A 31 7.04 5.27 9.64
CA GLY A 31 7.34 5.25 8.21
C GLY A 31 6.07 5.09 7.38
N LEU A 32 6.05 5.62 6.15
CA LEU A 32 4.90 5.50 5.24
C LEU A 32 5.33 4.96 3.87
N VAL A 33 4.84 3.77 3.51
CA VAL A 33 4.84 3.25 2.15
C VAL A 33 3.61 3.79 1.42
N SER A 34 3.84 4.70 0.46
CA SER A 34 2.74 5.32 -0.28
C SER A 34 3.18 5.83 -1.66
N ASN A 35 2.23 6.37 -2.41
CA ASN A 35 2.44 7.10 -3.66
C ASN A 35 1.37 8.20 -3.81
N ALA A 36 1.23 8.79 -5.00
CA ALA A 36 0.24 9.82 -5.30
C ALA A 36 -1.23 9.42 -5.01
N SER A 37 -1.56 8.13 -5.02
CA SER A 37 -2.91 7.65 -4.71
C SER A 37 -3.26 7.67 -3.22
N GLY A 38 -2.27 7.90 -2.37
CA GLY A 38 -2.39 8.04 -0.92
C GLY A 38 -3.08 9.35 -0.51
N VAL A 39 -4.38 9.46 -0.81
CA VAL A 39 -5.18 10.64 -0.50
C VAL A 39 -6.43 10.28 0.31
N THR A 40 -6.93 11.26 1.06
CA THR A 40 -8.24 11.27 1.72
C THR A 40 -9.35 11.58 0.72
N ARG A 41 -10.62 11.46 1.14
CA ARG A 41 -11.77 11.74 0.28
C ARG A 41 -11.79 13.16 -0.30
N ASP A 42 -11.27 14.13 0.45
CA ASP A 42 -11.15 15.54 0.05
C ASP A 42 -9.83 15.85 -0.69
N LEU A 43 -9.12 14.82 -1.18
CA LEU A 43 -7.84 14.92 -1.89
C LEU A 43 -6.69 15.46 -1.03
N GLY A 44 -6.82 15.40 0.29
CA GLY A 44 -5.71 15.66 1.22
C GLY A 44 -4.66 14.57 1.15
N SER A 45 -3.37 14.97 1.16
CA SER A 45 -2.26 14.01 1.15
C SER A 45 -2.15 13.29 2.50
N ASN A 46 -1.99 11.97 2.47
CA ASN A 46 -1.72 11.18 3.67
C ASN A 46 -0.40 11.57 4.39
N VAL A 47 0.59 12.07 3.66
CA VAL A 47 1.83 12.64 4.21
C VAL A 47 1.52 13.84 5.08
N ILE A 48 0.79 14.82 4.53
CA ILE A 48 0.45 16.05 5.24
C ILE A 48 -0.42 15.71 6.45
N ALA A 49 -1.39 14.80 6.28
CA ALA A 49 -2.28 14.40 7.36
C ALA A 49 -1.52 13.73 8.53
N LEU A 50 -0.51 12.88 8.24
CA LEU A 50 0.35 12.30 9.28
C LEU A 50 1.29 13.33 9.91
N GLN A 51 1.83 14.28 9.14
CA GLN A 51 2.65 15.37 9.68
C GLN A 51 1.86 16.31 10.62
N GLN A 52 0.56 16.41 10.42
CA GLN A 52 -0.35 17.23 11.23
C GLN A 52 -0.98 16.47 12.40
N ALA A 53 -0.87 15.14 12.43
CA ALA A 53 -1.41 14.31 13.49
C ALA A 53 -0.63 14.53 14.80
N ALA A 54 -1.36 14.83 15.88
CA ALA A 54 -0.76 15.05 17.19
C ALA A 54 -0.10 13.77 17.70
N ASP A 55 1.04 13.89 18.39
CA ASP A 55 1.76 12.74 18.96
C ASP A 55 2.20 11.70 17.90
N VAL A 56 2.36 12.09 16.62
CA VAL A 56 2.89 11.25 15.54
C VAL A 56 4.13 11.91 14.95
N GLU A 57 5.24 11.19 14.84
CA GLU A 57 6.43 11.66 14.12
C GLU A 57 6.55 10.91 12.78
N LEU A 58 6.22 11.55 11.66
CA LEU A 58 6.51 10.99 10.34
C LEU A 58 8.01 11.11 10.04
N ALA A 59 8.72 9.98 10.01
CA ALA A 59 10.18 9.95 9.95
C ALA A 59 10.76 9.51 8.59
N ALA A 60 10.01 8.73 7.80
CA ALA A 60 10.46 8.30 6.48
C ALA A 60 9.29 8.01 5.54
N LEU A 61 9.52 8.20 4.24
CA LEU A 61 8.64 7.80 3.16
C LEU A 61 9.29 6.71 2.31
N PHE A 62 8.48 5.81 1.77
CA PHE A 62 8.91 4.72 0.92
C PHE A 62 8.04 4.72 -0.34
N GLY A 63 8.65 5.01 -1.49
CA GLY A 63 7.99 5.02 -2.79
C GLY A 63 8.21 3.69 -3.54
N PRO A 64 7.15 3.05 -4.05
CA PRO A 64 7.27 1.84 -4.87
C PRO A 64 7.64 2.20 -6.33
N GLU A 65 7.32 1.30 -7.27
CA GLU A 65 7.34 1.57 -8.71
C GLU A 65 6.59 2.87 -9.05
N HIS A 66 7.14 3.64 -10.01
CA HIS A 66 6.76 5.02 -10.37
C HIS A 66 7.14 6.12 -9.35
N GLY A 67 7.73 5.73 -8.22
CA GLY A 67 8.20 6.62 -7.17
C GLY A 67 7.08 7.24 -6.34
N PHE A 68 7.46 7.99 -5.30
CA PHE A 68 6.49 8.52 -4.33
C PHE A 68 5.45 9.47 -4.97
N ALA A 69 5.84 10.25 -5.97
CA ALA A 69 4.90 11.13 -6.70
C ALA A 69 4.10 10.41 -7.80
N GLY A 70 4.33 9.11 -8.05
CA GLY A 70 3.60 8.33 -9.06
C GLY A 70 3.80 8.79 -10.51
N ALA A 71 4.87 9.55 -10.79
CA ALA A 71 5.07 10.24 -12.07
C ALA A 71 6.18 9.63 -12.94
N ILE A 72 6.91 8.62 -12.45
CA ILE A 72 8.03 8.02 -13.16
C ILE A 72 7.52 6.87 -14.06
N ALA A 73 8.09 6.74 -15.26
CA ALA A 73 7.72 5.71 -16.22
C ALA A 73 7.94 4.28 -15.66
N ASP A 74 7.17 3.33 -16.19
CA ASP A 74 7.28 1.91 -15.84
C ASP A 74 8.67 1.34 -16.15
N GLY A 75 9.14 0.39 -15.33
CA GLY A 75 10.47 -0.23 -15.49
C GLY A 75 11.66 0.68 -15.18
N THR A 76 11.44 1.92 -14.72
CA THR A 76 12.53 2.88 -14.47
C THR A 76 12.96 2.88 -13.00
N ALA A 77 14.25 2.73 -12.74
CA ALA A 77 14.81 2.85 -11.40
C ALA A 77 14.51 4.24 -10.80
N VAL A 78 14.03 4.27 -9.56
CA VAL A 78 13.72 5.50 -8.84
C VAL A 78 14.80 5.73 -7.80
N ALA A 79 15.45 6.90 -7.75
CA ALA A 79 16.46 7.19 -6.73
C ALA A 79 15.84 7.62 -5.39
N ASN A 80 16.58 7.47 -4.29
CA ASN A 80 16.22 8.10 -3.02
C ASN A 80 16.24 9.63 -3.18
N THR A 81 15.37 10.33 -2.45
CA THR A 81 15.29 11.79 -2.45
C THR A 81 14.83 12.30 -1.08
N THR A 82 14.56 13.60 -0.96
CA THR A 82 14.03 14.22 0.25
C THR A 82 12.86 15.14 -0.09
N ASN A 83 11.87 15.19 0.80
CA ASN A 83 10.87 16.26 0.81
C ASN A 83 11.15 17.16 2.01
N ALA A 84 11.73 18.33 1.76
CA ALA A 84 12.35 19.20 2.77
C ALA A 84 13.41 18.43 3.59
N THR A 85 13.03 17.89 4.75
CA THR A 85 13.91 17.11 5.64
C THR A 85 13.50 15.64 5.75
N LEU A 86 12.36 15.26 5.17
CA LEU A 86 11.82 13.90 5.25
C LEU A 86 12.48 13.02 4.17
N PRO A 87 13.22 11.96 4.54
CA PRO A 87 13.80 11.05 3.55
C PRO A 87 12.70 10.29 2.80
N ILE A 88 12.91 10.15 1.49
CA ILE A 88 12.09 9.34 0.59
C ILE A 88 12.98 8.24 0.03
N TYR A 89 12.76 7.00 0.48
CA TYR A 89 13.44 5.82 0.01
C TYR A 89 12.70 5.19 -1.16
N SER A 90 13.45 4.76 -2.17
CA SER A 90 12.89 4.00 -3.29
C SER A 90 12.92 2.51 -2.99
N LEU A 91 11.78 1.87 -3.19
CA LEU A 91 11.60 0.42 -3.21
C LEU A 91 11.52 -0.11 -4.64
N TYR A 92 12.15 0.57 -5.59
CA TYR A 92 12.14 0.16 -7.00
C TYR A 92 13.46 0.46 -7.72
N GLY A 93 14.32 -0.56 -7.79
CA GLY A 93 15.46 -0.60 -8.72
C GLY A 93 16.58 0.42 -8.49
N SER A 94 16.51 1.27 -7.45
CA SER A 94 17.58 2.22 -7.07
C SER A 94 18.91 1.53 -6.81
N ARG A 95 18.85 0.30 -6.29
CA ARG A 95 19.98 -0.49 -5.83
C ARG A 95 20.23 -1.66 -6.78
N SER A 96 20.55 -1.35 -8.03
CA SER A 96 20.65 -2.36 -9.10
C SER A 96 21.67 -3.49 -8.82
N SER A 97 22.69 -3.23 -8.00
CA SER A 97 23.64 -4.25 -7.52
C SER A 97 23.02 -5.31 -6.59
N GLU A 98 21.82 -5.05 -6.07
CA GLU A 98 21.14 -5.89 -5.07
C GLU A 98 20.02 -6.73 -5.71
N GLY A 99 19.85 -6.67 -7.04
CA GLY A 99 18.89 -7.51 -7.75
C GLY A 99 17.46 -7.39 -7.19
N ALA A 100 16.88 -8.51 -6.77
CA ALA A 100 15.53 -8.56 -6.20
C ALA A 100 15.41 -7.82 -4.86
N ASP A 101 16.50 -7.66 -4.11
CA ASP A 101 16.49 -6.96 -2.83
C ASP A 101 16.36 -5.44 -3.01
N SER A 102 16.58 -4.93 -4.23
CA SER A 102 16.35 -3.52 -4.58
C SER A 102 14.87 -3.10 -4.45
N PHE A 103 13.96 -4.07 -4.34
CA PHE A 103 12.53 -3.86 -4.16
C PHE A 103 12.06 -3.93 -2.68
N ARG A 104 12.97 -4.20 -1.75
CA ARG A 104 12.70 -4.35 -0.31
C ARG A 104 13.25 -3.16 0.49
N PRO A 105 12.64 -2.71 1.59
CA PRO A 105 13.32 -1.80 2.51
C PRO A 105 14.63 -2.43 3.03
N THR A 106 15.68 -1.64 3.27
CA THR A 106 16.86 -2.13 4.00
C THR A 106 16.71 -1.93 5.51
N ALA A 107 17.51 -2.66 6.29
CA ALA A 107 17.57 -2.48 7.75
C ALA A 107 17.86 -1.01 8.14
N GLU A 108 18.76 -0.35 7.41
CA GLU A 108 19.12 1.04 7.64
C GLU A 108 17.94 1.98 7.39
N MET A 109 17.15 1.72 6.34
CA MET A 109 15.95 2.52 6.04
C MET A 109 14.87 2.39 7.11
N LEU A 110 14.79 1.23 7.79
CA LEU A 110 13.83 0.97 8.86
C LEU A 110 14.32 1.44 10.24
N THR A 111 15.58 1.84 10.37
CA THR A 111 16.20 2.14 11.65
C THR A 111 15.51 3.31 12.36
N GLY A 112 15.08 3.05 13.60
CA GLY A 112 14.44 4.03 14.47
C GLY A 112 12.99 4.33 14.10
N LEU A 113 12.36 3.53 13.25
CA LEU A 113 10.90 3.52 13.11
C LEU A 113 10.29 2.61 14.19
N ASP A 114 9.13 3.01 14.71
CA ASP A 114 8.35 2.21 15.66
C ASP A 114 7.22 1.42 14.96
N VAL A 115 6.79 1.88 13.79
CA VAL A 115 5.74 1.26 12.97
C VAL A 115 5.86 1.73 11.52
N LEU A 116 5.52 0.84 10.59
CA LEU A 116 5.39 1.17 9.17
C LEU A 116 3.91 1.17 8.76
N ILE A 117 3.48 2.16 7.99
CA ILE A 117 2.13 2.21 7.39
C ILE A 117 2.23 1.92 5.90
N PHE A 118 1.32 1.11 5.37
CA PHE A 118 1.11 0.92 3.94
C PHE A 118 -0.24 1.52 3.51
N ASP A 119 -0.22 2.52 2.63
CA ASP A 119 -1.42 3.17 2.11
C ASP A 119 -1.27 3.50 0.62
N ILE A 120 -1.75 2.59 -0.24
CA ILE A 120 -1.66 2.70 -1.71
C ILE A 120 -2.93 2.11 -2.33
N GLN A 121 -3.49 2.77 -3.35
CA GLN A 121 -4.62 2.27 -4.13
C GLN A 121 -4.17 1.09 -5.04
N PRO A 122 -4.69 -0.14 -4.84
CA PRO A 122 -4.46 -1.25 -5.75
C PRO A 122 -5.35 -1.14 -7.01
N VAL A 123 -5.12 -2.03 -7.98
CA VAL A 123 -5.96 -2.13 -9.21
C VAL A 123 -6.68 -3.47 -9.39
N GLY A 124 -6.44 -4.44 -8.50
CA GLY A 124 -7.12 -5.75 -8.52
C GLY A 124 -6.51 -6.81 -9.44
N ALA A 125 -5.34 -6.53 -10.03
CA ALA A 125 -4.56 -7.44 -10.86
C ALA A 125 -3.26 -7.88 -10.16
N ARG A 126 -2.94 -9.17 -10.20
CA ARG A 126 -1.74 -9.76 -9.57
C ARG A 126 -0.43 -9.17 -10.08
N PHE A 127 -0.38 -8.81 -11.36
CA PHE A 127 0.83 -8.26 -11.97
C PHE A 127 1.00 -6.75 -11.80
N TYR A 128 0.07 -6.10 -11.08
CA TYR A 128 0.27 -4.75 -10.61
C TYR A 128 1.09 -4.78 -9.31
N THR A 129 2.32 -4.29 -9.39
CA THR A 129 3.42 -4.67 -8.48
C THR A 129 3.27 -4.22 -7.03
N TYR A 130 2.27 -3.39 -6.70
CA TYR A 130 2.01 -2.95 -5.32
C TYR A 130 1.62 -4.10 -4.38
N LEU A 131 1.04 -5.19 -4.90
CA LEU A 131 0.87 -6.43 -4.14
C LEU A 131 2.21 -7.04 -3.76
N THR A 132 3.15 -7.11 -4.70
CA THR A 132 4.50 -7.62 -4.45
C THR A 132 5.27 -6.70 -3.50
N THR A 133 5.14 -5.38 -3.66
CA THR A 133 5.70 -4.41 -2.70
C THR A 133 5.18 -4.68 -1.30
N LEU A 134 3.86 -4.87 -1.13
CA LEU A 134 3.28 -5.19 0.17
C LEU A 134 3.88 -6.48 0.75
N LEU A 135 3.93 -7.57 -0.03
CA LEU A 135 4.50 -8.85 0.44
C LEU A 135 5.96 -8.69 0.88
N TYR A 136 6.75 -7.97 0.09
CA TYR A 136 8.17 -7.73 0.38
C TYR A 136 8.34 -6.87 1.64
N VAL A 137 7.54 -5.82 1.80
CA VAL A 137 7.50 -5.01 3.02
C VAL A 137 7.13 -5.89 4.22
N MET A 138 6.09 -6.72 4.12
CA MET A 138 5.65 -7.61 5.20
C MET A 138 6.75 -8.56 5.66
N GLN A 139 7.47 -9.17 4.71
CA GLN A 139 8.60 -10.05 5.02
C GLN A 139 9.72 -9.28 5.73
N THR A 140 10.13 -8.13 5.17
CA THR A 140 11.24 -7.35 5.73
C THR A 140 10.92 -6.79 7.11
N VAL A 141 9.72 -6.27 7.36
CA VAL A 141 9.37 -5.73 8.69
C VAL A 141 9.25 -6.83 9.74
N ALA A 142 8.82 -8.03 9.35
CA ALA A 142 8.80 -9.19 10.25
C ALA A 142 10.20 -9.61 10.69
N GLU A 143 11.20 -9.61 9.79
CA GLU A 143 12.61 -9.87 10.11
C GLU A 143 13.17 -8.87 11.13
N HIS A 144 12.64 -7.66 11.17
CA HIS A 144 13.08 -6.57 12.03
C HIS A 144 12.19 -6.35 13.26
N ASN A 145 11.17 -7.19 13.48
CA ASN A 145 10.15 -7.03 14.53
C ASN A 145 9.50 -5.63 14.52
N LEU A 146 9.33 -5.05 13.32
CA LEU A 146 8.67 -3.77 13.13
C LEU A 146 7.18 -4.00 12.80
N PRO A 147 6.24 -3.48 13.60
CA PRO A 147 4.82 -3.58 13.29
C PRO A 147 4.46 -2.92 11.95
N LEU A 148 3.48 -3.52 11.25
CA LEU A 148 2.95 -3.01 9.99
C LEU A 148 1.45 -2.72 10.12
N ILE A 149 1.05 -1.51 9.73
CA ILE A 149 -0.34 -1.12 9.58
C ILE A 149 -0.68 -1.02 8.09
N VAL A 150 -1.58 -1.86 7.59
CA VAL A 150 -2.11 -1.75 6.23
C VAL A 150 -3.42 -0.98 6.29
N CYS A 151 -3.42 0.21 5.70
CA CYS A 151 -4.62 1.01 5.49
C CYS A 151 -5.33 0.48 4.24
N ASP A 152 -6.44 -0.23 4.45
CA ASP A 152 -7.13 -0.89 3.34
C ASP A 152 -7.76 0.13 2.38
N ARG A 153 -7.82 -0.24 1.10
CA ARG A 153 -8.47 0.53 0.04
C ARG A 153 -9.33 -0.39 -0.83
N PRO A 154 -10.46 0.10 -1.37
CA PRO A 154 -11.31 -0.69 -2.25
C PRO A 154 -10.53 -1.31 -3.42
N ASN A 155 -10.82 -2.57 -3.72
CA ASN A 155 -10.45 -3.13 -5.02
C ASN A 155 -11.33 -2.46 -6.10
N PRO A 156 -10.75 -1.74 -7.08
CA PRO A 156 -11.54 -0.92 -8.00
C PRO A 156 -12.37 -1.74 -8.99
N ILE A 157 -12.05 -3.02 -9.15
CA ILE A 157 -12.77 -3.97 -10.01
C ILE A 157 -13.57 -4.98 -9.18
N GLY A 158 -13.91 -4.63 -7.94
CA GLY A 158 -14.70 -5.45 -7.03
C GLY A 158 -13.94 -6.66 -6.48
N GLY A 159 -14.64 -7.43 -5.64
CA GLY A 159 -14.15 -8.63 -4.97
C GLY A 159 -14.98 -9.88 -5.24
N GLU A 160 -15.95 -9.85 -6.15
CA GLU A 160 -16.78 -11.03 -6.46
C GLU A 160 -16.18 -11.90 -7.56
N ILE A 161 -15.50 -11.28 -8.53
CA ILE A 161 -14.98 -11.98 -9.70
C ILE A 161 -13.52 -12.38 -9.45
N ILE A 162 -13.22 -13.65 -9.66
CA ILE A 162 -11.89 -14.25 -9.58
C ILE A 162 -11.60 -14.94 -10.91
N GLU A 163 -10.53 -14.53 -11.60
CA GLU A 163 -10.25 -14.94 -12.99
C GLU A 163 -8.75 -15.18 -13.24
N GLY A 164 -8.48 -16.05 -14.21
CA GLY A 164 -7.14 -16.39 -14.67
C GLY A 164 -6.45 -17.50 -13.86
N PRO A 165 -5.33 -18.03 -14.37
CA PRO A 165 -4.59 -19.10 -13.70
C PRO A 165 -3.97 -18.61 -12.39
N ILE A 166 -3.98 -19.49 -11.39
CA ILE A 166 -3.15 -19.35 -10.19
C ILE A 166 -1.68 -19.35 -10.63
N LEU A 167 -0.87 -18.47 -10.04
CA LEU A 167 0.55 -18.42 -10.32
C LEU A 167 1.21 -19.73 -9.87
N ASP A 168 1.88 -20.41 -10.80
CA ASP A 168 2.87 -21.43 -10.45
C ASP A 168 4.08 -20.71 -9.84
N GLU A 169 4.44 -21.07 -8.61
CA GLU A 169 5.50 -20.41 -7.85
C GLU A 169 6.88 -20.48 -8.53
N SER A 170 7.10 -21.41 -9.46
CA SER A 170 8.30 -21.44 -10.29
C SER A 170 8.43 -20.23 -11.23
N PHE A 171 7.33 -19.51 -11.49
CA PHE A 171 7.32 -18.25 -12.24
C PHE A 171 7.18 -17.01 -11.34
N SER A 172 7.35 -17.17 -10.02
CA SER A 172 7.30 -16.05 -9.07
C SER A 172 8.37 -15.00 -9.38
N SER A 173 7.96 -13.73 -9.40
CA SER A 173 8.84 -12.59 -9.71
C SER A 173 8.26 -11.29 -9.14
N PHE A 174 8.90 -10.15 -9.38
CA PHE A 174 8.39 -8.86 -8.93
C PHE A 174 7.01 -8.52 -9.52
N VAL A 175 6.74 -8.97 -10.75
CA VAL A 175 5.46 -8.76 -11.46
C VAL A 175 4.44 -9.89 -11.21
N GLY A 176 4.65 -10.71 -10.19
CA GLY A 176 3.71 -11.76 -9.83
C GLY A 176 4.14 -12.44 -8.54
N CYS A 177 3.49 -12.09 -7.44
CA CYS A 177 3.72 -12.70 -6.15
C CYS A 177 2.51 -13.50 -5.66
N GLY A 178 2.81 -14.57 -4.92
CA GLY A 178 1.82 -15.44 -4.32
C GLY A 178 1.04 -16.28 -5.34
N ALA A 179 0.56 -17.44 -4.91
CA ALA A 179 -0.42 -18.29 -5.56
C ALA A 179 -1.82 -17.63 -5.64
N LEU A 180 -1.87 -16.41 -6.19
CA LEU A 180 -3.10 -15.68 -6.51
C LEU A 180 -3.46 -15.89 -7.99
N PRO A 181 -4.76 -15.87 -8.36
CA PRO A 181 -5.20 -15.70 -9.75
C PRO A 181 -4.80 -14.35 -10.33
N ILE A 182 -4.95 -14.15 -11.65
CA ILE A 182 -4.67 -12.85 -12.30
C ILE A 182 -5.55 -11.76 -11.70
N ARG A 183 -6.86 -11.96 -11.70
CA ARG A 183 -7.82 -11.14 -10.96
C ARG A 183 -8.15 -11.87 -9.67
N HIS A 184 -7.58 -11.37 -8.58
CA HIS A 184 -7.61 -12.07 -7.29
C HIS A 184 -8.84 -11.73 -6.43
N GLY A 185 -9.54 -10.64 -6.72
CA GLY A 185 -10.79 -10.26 -6.04
C GLY A 185 -10.61 -9.87 -4.56
N LEU A 186 -9.40 -9.51 -4.12
CA LEU A 186 -9.12 -9.11 -2.73
C LEU A 186 -8.90 -7.61 -2.65
N THR A 187 -9.25 -6.99 -1.52
CA THR A 187 -8.66 -5.69 -1.16
C THR A 187 -7.18 -5.85 -0.79
N ILE A 188 -6.43 -4.75 -0.68
CA ILE A 188 -5.01 -4.81 -0.31
C ILE A 188 -4.84 -5.29 1.14
N GLY A 189 -5.77 -4.96 2.03
CA GLY A 189 -5.82 -5.45 3.40
C GLY A 189 -6.20 -6.93 3.51
N GLU A 190 -7.14 -7.40 2.68
CA GLU A 190 -7.45 -8.83 2.56
C GLU A 190 -6.24 -9.62 2.03
N ALA A 191 -5.55 -9.09 1.02
CA ALA A 191 -4.31 -9.68 0.51
C ALA A 191 -3.21 -9.74 1.58
N ALA A 192 -3.02 -8.68 2.38
CA ALA A 192 -2.09 -8.69 3.51
C ALA A 192 -2.40 -9.79 4.53
N ARG A 193 -3.67 -9.98 4.90
CA ARG A 193 -4.06 -11.06 5.82
C ARG A 193 -3.75 -12.44 5.24
N LEU A 194 -4.10 -12.66 3.97
CA LEU A 194 -3.81 -13.91 3.28
C LEU A 194 -2.30 -14.15 3.18
N PHE A 195 -1.51 -13.11 2.86
CA PHE A 195 -0.06 -13.17 2.84
C PHE A 195 0.52 -13.61 4.18
N ASN A 196 0.04 -13.03 5.28
CA ASN A 196 0.53 -13.36 6.62
C ASN A 196 0.17 -14.79 7.05
N GLU A 197 -1.00 -15.28 6.66
CA GLU A 197 -1.49 -16.62 7.02
C GLU A 197 -0.83 -17.72 6.17
N VAL A 198 -0.86 -17.58 4.84
CA VAL A 198 -0.45 -18.64 3.91
C VAL A 198 1.05 -18.68 3.69
N TRP A 199 1.72 -17.52 3.62
CA TRP A 199 3.18 -17.45 3.43
C TRP A 199 3.92 -17.25 4.76
N GLN A 200 3.20 -17.33 5.88
CA GLN A 200 3.74 -17.28 7.24
C GLN A 200 4.78 -16.18 7.41
N THR A 201 4.46 -14.97 6.93
CA THR A 201 5.42 -13.85 7.00
C THR A 201 5.78 -13.50 8.44
N ASN A 202 4.98 -13.94 9.44
CA ASN A 202 5.16 -13.64 10.86
C ASN A 202 5.20 -12.14 11.14
N CYS A 203 4.52 -11.36 10.30
CA CYS A 203 4.42 -9.91 10.43
C CYS A 203 3.44 -9.58 11.56
N ASP A 204 3.84 -8.68 12.46
CA ASP A 204 2.93 -8.04 13.41
C ASP A 204 2.02 -7.06 12.64
N LEU A 205 0.95 -7.64 12.08
CA LEU A 205 0.09 -7.02 11.09
C LEU A 205 -1.19 -6.49 11.73
N THR A 206 -1.42 -5.18 11.58
CA THR A 206 -2.72 -4.55 11.79
C THR A 206 -3.32 -4.14 10.45
N VAL A 207 -4.54 -4.57 10.14
CA VAL A 207 -5.28 -4.11 8.95
C VAL A 207 -6.43 -3.23 9.38
N ILE A 208 -6.43 -1.98 8.91
CA ILE A 208 -7.55 -1.03 9.07
C ILE A 208 -8.44 -1.16 7.84
N GLY A 209 -9.51 -1.94 7.95
CA GLY A 209 -10.43 -2.23 6.86
C GLY A 209 -11.29 -1.03 6.44
N CYS A 210 -11.75 -1.01 5.19
CA CYS A 210 -12.67 0.01 4.70
C CYS A 210 -14.04 -0.09 5.38
N GLU A 211 -14.67 1.04 5.68
CA GLU A 211 -16.07 1.10 6.10
C GLU A 211 -16.99 1.30 4.89
N GLY A 212 -18.07 0.53 4.81
CA GLY A 212 -19.11 0.70 3.79
C GLY A 212 -18.78 0.12 2.41
N TRP A 213 -17.54 -0.33 2.16
CA TRP A 213 -17.22 -1.08 0.94
C TRP A 213 -17.90 -2.46 0.96
N ARG A 214 -18.35 -2.92 -0.20
CA ARG A 214 -18.92 -4.26 -0.40
C ARG A 214 -18.27 -4.88 -1.61
N ARG A 215 -18.14 -6.21 -1.61
CA ARG A 215 -17.41 -6.95 -2.66
C ARG A 215 -17.95 -6.70 -4.06
N GLY A 216 -19.27 -6.52 -4.24
CA GLY A 216 -19.86 -6.21 -5.54
C GLY A 216 -19.59 -4.79 -6.05
N MET A 217 -19.02 -3.89 -5.24
CA MET A 217 -18.78 -2.50 -5.64
C MET A 217 -17.57 -2.37 -6.56
N PHE A 218 -17.77 -1.73 -7.70
CA PHE A 218 -16.69 -1.15 -8.50
C PHE A 218 -16.30 0.23 -7.95
N PHE A 219 -15.18 0.79 -8.42
CA PHE A 219 -14.64 2.02 -7.85
C PHE A 219 -15.61 3.21 -7.91
N ASP A 220 -16.36 3.36 -8.99
CA ASP A 220 -17.27 4.48 -9.21
C ASP A 220 -18.44 4.52 -8.21
N GLU A 221 -18.80 3.37 -7.64
CA GLU A 221 -19.85 3.20 -6.63
C GLU A 221 -19.39 3.61 -5.22
N THR A 222 -18.07 3.67 -4.97
CA THR A 222 -17.48 3.92 -3.65
C THR A 222 -17.63 5.37 -3.17
N GLY A 223 -17.76 6.31 -4.12
CA GLY A 223 -17.74 7.75 -3.85
C GLY A 223 -16.35 8.33 -3.55
N LEU A 224 -15.28 7.52 -3.58
CA LEU A 224 -13.92 8.00 -3.39
C LEU A 224 -13.37 8.66 -4.67
N PRO A 225 -12.43 9.63 -4.55
CA PRO A 225 -11.76 10.19 -5.71
C PRO A 225 -10.74 9.20 -6.29
N TRP A 226 -10.68 9.11 -7.62
CA TRP A 226 -9.61 8.38 -8.30
C TRP A 226 -8.41 9.31 -8.52
N VAL A 227 -7.32 9.04 -7.81
CA VAL A 227 -6.01 9.61 -8.13
C VAL A 227 -5.17 8.50 -8.77
N ALA A 228 -4.66 8.77 -9.96
CA ALA A 228 -3.96 7.80 -10.77
C ALA A 228 -2.80 7.15 -9.97
N PRO A 229 -2.84 5.84 -9.70
CA PRO A 229 -1.79 5.16 -8.96
C PRO A 229 -0.50 5.03 -9.78
N SER A 230 -0.59 5.09 -11.11
CA SER A 230 0.54 5.13 -12.05
C SER A 230 0.19 5.95 -13.30
N PRO A 231 1.18 6.36 -14.11
CA PRO A 231 0.93 7.18 -15.31
C PRO A 231 -0.02 6.50 -16.31
N ASN A 232 0.04 5.18 -16.44
CA ASN A 232 -0.78 4.39 -17.36
C ASN A 232 -2.09 3.89 -16.74
N MET A 233 -2.41 4.34 -15.51
CA MET A 233 -3.66 4.03 -14.82
C MET A 233 -4.46 5.32 -14.53
N PRO A 234 -4.77 6.14 -15.56
CA PRO A 234 -5.29 7.50 -15.37
C PRO A 234 -6.74 7.55 -14.87
N LYS A 235 -7.53 6.49 -15.10
CA LYS A 235 -8.94 6.39 -14.71
C LYS A 235 -9.25 5.02 -14.13
N TRP A 236 -10.28 4.94 -13.30
CA TRP A 236 -10.69 3.67 -12.68
C TRP A 236 -11.18 2.65 -13.73
N GLU A 237 -11.76 3.11 -14.85
CA GLU A 237 -12.16 2.23 -15.96
C GLU A 237 -10.96 1.52 -16.58
N THR A 238 -9.78 2.14 -16.54
CA THR A 238 -8.53 1.49 -17.00
C THR A 238 -8.21 0.26 -16.17
N ALA A 239 -8.53 0.26 -14.86
CA ALA A 239 -8.33 -0.91 -14.01
C ALA A 239 -9.24 -2.08 -14.40
N VAL A 240 -10.45 -1.81 -14.93
CA VAL A 240 -11.38 -2.85 -15.42
C VAL A 240 -10.84 -3.58 -16.64
N LEU A 241 -10.09 -2.89 -17.50
CA LEU A 241 -9.54 -3.42 -18.75
C LEU A 241 -8.11 -3.98 -18.63
N TYR A 242 -7.49 -3.82 -17.46
CA TYR A 242 -6.08 -4.13 -17.25
C TYR A 242 -5.75 -5.62 -17.06
N PRO A 243 -6.50 -6.39 -16.23
CA PRO A 243 -6.34 -7.85 -16.13
C PRO A 243 -6.57 -8.57 -17.45
#